data_AF-A0A8H7VZZ5-F1
#
_entry.id   AF-A0A8H7VZZ5-F1
#
_cell.length_a   1.000
_cell.length_b   1.000
_cell.length_c   1.000
_cell.angle_alpha   90.00
_cell.angle_beta   90.00
_cell.angle_gamma   90.00
#
_symmetry.space_group_name_H-M   'P 1'
#
loop_
_entity.id
_entity.type
_entity.pdbx_description
1 polymer ?
#
loop_
_entity_poly.entity_id
_entity_poly.type
_entity_poly.pdbx_seq_one_letter_code
_entity_poly.pdbx_strand_id
1 'polypeptide(L)'
;MYIKIKNVDTGGRVDIANVKDQLQLESFAENFTYLCLGYYFLNNENYAIHAITLLDTFFLNESTRMNPNLNYAQFVRGAQNKSQFGRGEGVISSRVLSRIAGVLPILDAFHAYGALNQSIKLWFSNYLNWLQTSPVALEASRAKNNIRTWYIVQIASIDHFLNPISVQASNIIINFFKNDLHKQIDSVTGNQPLEAKRAKPLHYLAFNMQAILFLAELAKDNGLDVYNNNLIHAATKYITTFGNDLNQKEDITQAVRCIEIVSKGLNDQDNCCRQFIDTAYHCKYSDKIGGPKNAINILWS
;
A
#
# COMPACT_ATOMS: atom_id res chain seq x y z
N MET A 1 6.68 -19.00 3.26
CA MET A 1 5.43 -18.23 3.35
C MET A 1 4.85 -18.07 1.94
N TYR A 2 3.73 -18.73 1.67
CA TYR A 2 2.95 -18.68 0.43
C TYR A 2 1.89 -17.58 0.53
N ILE A 3 2.14 -16.42 -0.06
CA ILE A 3 1.17 -15.32 -0.03
C ILE A 3 0.10 -15.53 -1.11
N LYS A 4 -1.02 -16.16 -0.70
CA LYS A 4 -2.24 -16.37 -1.49
C LYS A 4 -2.06 -17.27 -2.73
N ILE A 5 -2.96 -18.23 -2.91
CA ILE A 5 -3.00 -19.12 -4.08
C ILE A 5 -4.26 -18.76 -4.87
N LYS A 6 -4.19 -18.58 -6.18
CA LYS A 6 -5.36 -18.34 -7.06
C LYS A 6 -5.46 -19.47 -8.06
N ASN A 7 -6.46 -20.34 -7.95
CA ASN A 7 -6.72 -21.36 -8.98
C ASN A 7 -7.54 -20.78 -10.13
N VAL A 8 -7.35 -21.33 -11.33
CA VAL A 8 -8.14 -21.01 -12.53
C VAL A 8 -9.44 -21.80 -12.48
N ASP A 9 -10.54 -21.11 -12.79
CA ASP A 9 -11.94 -21.53 -12.82
C ASP A 9 -12.27 -23.01 -12.62
N THR A 10 -12.98 -23.30 -11.53
CA THR A 10 -14.18 -24.15 -11.48
C THR A 10 -14.75 -24.09 -10.06
N GLY A 11 -15.94 -23.46 -9.90
CA GLY A 11 -16.82 -23.57 -8.72
C GLY A 11 -16.18 -23.29 -7.34
N GLY A 12 -16.52 -22.15 -6.73
CA GLY A 12 -15.92 -21.68 -5.47
C GLY A 12 -15.67 -22.77 -4.42
N ARG A 13 -14.44 -22.86 -3.89
CA ARG A 13 -14.05 -23.90 -2.93
C ARG A 13 -13.02 -23.45 -1.89
N VAL A 14 -13.06 -24.21 -0.79
CA VAL A 14 -12.66 -23.99 0.62
C VAL A 14 -11.15 -23.85 0.89
N ASP A 15 -10.26 -24.08 -0.07
CA ASP A 15 -8.82 -24.30 0.19
C ASP A 15 -7.96 -23.04 0.27
N ILE A 16 -8.33 -21.95 -0.42
CA ILE A 16 -7.65 -20.64 -0.30
C ILE A 16 -7.71 -20.13 1.15
N ALA A 17 -8.80 -20.43 1.87
CA ALA A 17 -8.95 -20.08 3.28
C ALA A 17 -7.92 -20.76 4.20
N ASN A 18 -7.30 -21.85 3.74
CA ASN A 18 -6.27 -22.57 4.50
C ASN A 18 -4.89 -21.92 4.38
N VAL A 19 -4.67 -21.04 3.38
CA VAL A 19 -3.42 -20.28 3.22
C VAL A 19 -3.60 -18.92 3.89
N LYS A 20 -3.18 -18.84 5.16
CA LYS A 20 -3.44 -17.68 6.03
C LYS A 20 -2.42 -16.57 5.90
N ASP A 21 -1.33 -16.79 5.18
CA ASP A 21 -0.16 -15.90 5.13
C ASP A 21 -0.50 -14.45 4.76
N GLN A 22 -1.42 -14.22 3.81
CA GLN A 22 -1.84 -12.85 3.47
C GLN A 22 -2.56 -12.19 4.63
N LEU A 23 -3.49 -12.89 5.28
CA LEU A 23 -4.24 -12.37 6.43
C LEU A 23 -3.31 -12.17 7.62
N GLN A 24 -2.33 -13.05 7.82
CA GLN A 24 -1.31 -12.93 8.87
C GLN A 24 -0.42 -11.72 8.63
N LEU A 25 0.05 -11.48 7.40
CA LEU A 25 0.83 -10.30 7.05
C LEU A 25 0.04 -9.00 7.25
N GLU A 26 -1.23 -8.97 6.79
CA GLU A 26 -2.09 -7.80 6.98
C GLU A 26 -2.40 -7.55 8.45
N SER A 27 -2.69 -8.60 9.23
CA SER A 27 -2.96 -8.52 10.68
C SER A 27 -1.71 -8.09 11.47
N PHE A 28 -0.55 -8.67 11.14
CA PHE A 28 0.73 -8.23 11.69
C PHE A 28 0.92 -6.74 11.43
N ALA A 29 0.78 -6.32 10.17
CA ALA A 29 1.07 -4.96 9.79
C ALA A 29 0.12 -3.96 10.45
N GLU A 30 -1.15 -4.32 10.65
CA GLU A 30 -2.12 -3.49 11.37
C GLU A 30 -1.81 -3.42 12.87
N ASN A 31 -1.64 -4.57 13.53
CA ASN A 31 -1.34 -4.63 14.96
C ASN A 31 -0.01 -3.94 15.30
N PHE A 32 1.04 -4.20 14.51
CA PHE A 32 2.33 -3.54 14.69
C PHE A 32 2.21 -2.01 14.58
N THR A 33 1.44 -1.52 13.60
CA THR A 33 1.18 -0.08 13.46
C THR A 33 0.49 0.46 14.71
N TYR A 34 -0.57 -0.20 15.20
CA TYR A 34 -1.30 0.27 16.38
C TYR A 34 -0.46 0.28 17.65
N LEU A 35 0.42 -0.71 17.81
CA LEU A 35 1.35 -0.77 18.94
C LEU A 35 2.38 0.36 18.86
N CYS A 36 2.96 0.63 17.69
CA CYS A 36 3.90 1.74 17.53
C CYS A 36 3.21 3.09 17.80
N LEU A 37 1.99 3.29 17.29
CA LEU A 37 1.21 4.50 17.55
C LEU A 37 0.84 4.63 19.04
N GLY A 38 0.46 3.53 19.69
CA GLY A 38 0.18 3.50 21.13
C GLY A 38 1.41 3.85 21.96
N TYR A 39 2.58 3.31 21.60
CA TYR A 39 3.85 3.70 22.23
C TYR A 39 4.12 5.20 22.05
N TYR A 40 4.01 5.71 20.82
CA TYR A 40 4.29 7.10 20.50
C TYR A 40 3.36 8.10 21.19
N PHE A 41 2.03 7.89 21.11
CA PHE A 41 1.05 8.85 21.61
C PHE A 41 0.72 8.70 23.10
N LEU A 42 0.80 7.48 23.65
CA LEU A 42 0.44 7.21 25.04
C LEU A 42 1.67 7.05 25.95
N ASN A 43 2.88 7.06 25.38
CA ASN A 43 4.15 6.91 26.10
C ASN A 43 4.18 5.67 27.03
N ASN A 44 3.59 4.56 26.56
CA ASN A 44 3.50 3.31 27.32
C ASN A 44 4.37 2.23 26.67
N GLU A 45 5.47 1.87 27.34
CA GLU A 45 6.47 0.93 26.84
C GLU A 45 5.91 -0.48 26.59
N ASN A 46 4.81 -0.88 27.23
CA ASN A 46 4.19 -2.19 26.98
C ASN A 46 3.79 -2.37 25.52
N TYR A 47 3.41 -1.29 24.83
CA TYR A 47 3.12 -1.35 23.40
C TYR A 47 4.39 -1.61 22.57
N ALA A 48 5.50 -0.94 22.89
CA ALA A 48 6.78 -1.17 22.23
C ALA A 48 7.29 -2.59 22.47
N ILE A 49 7.22 -3.09 23.71
CA ILE A 49 7.59 -4.48 24.07
C ILE A 49 6.84 -5.48 23.18
N HIS A 50 5.52 -5.32 23.03
CA HIS A 50 4.75 -6.22 22.17
C HIS A 50 5.07 -6.05 20.68
N ALA A 51 5.36 -4.82 20.22
CA ALA A 51 5.79 -4.57 18.84
C ALA A 51 7.10 -5.31 18.52
N ILE A 52 8.06 -5.32 19.47
CA ILE A 52 9.31 -6.08 19.35
C ILE A 52 9.06 -7.58 19.24
N THR A 53 8.14 -8.14 20.05
CA THR A 53 7.77 -9.56 19.95
C THR A 53 7.21 -9.91 18.57
N LEU A 54 6.37 -9.03 17.99
CA LEU A 54 5.84 -9.23 16.65
C LEU A 54 6.93 -9.17 15.57
N LEU A 55 7.88 -8.23 15.67
CA LEU A 55 9.01 -8.13 14.74
C LEU A 55 9.90 -9.38 14.78
N ASP A 56 10.24 -9.85 15.98
CA ASP A 56 11.01 -11.09 16.13
C ASP A 56 10.28 -12.27 15.47
N THR A 57 9.00 -12.46 15.82
CA THR A 57 8.19 -13.56 15.31
C THR A 57 8.07 -13.53 13.77
N PHE A 58 7.81 -12.37 13.18
CA PHE A 58 7.53 -12.27 11.74
C PHE A 58 8.78 -12.19 10.87
N PHE A 59 9.91 -11.67 11.36
CA PHE A 59 11.08 -11.40 10.51
C PHE A 59 12.35 -12.13 10.92
N LEU A 60 12.54 -12.46 12.20
CA LEU A 60 13.84 -12.89 12.71
C LEU A 60 13.85 -14.35 13.16
N ASN A 61 12.85 -14.75 13.95
CA ASN A 61 12.74 -16.08 14.53
C ASN A 61 12.72 -17.16 13.44
N GLU A 62 13.73 -18.02 13.43
CA GLU A 62 13.95 -18.99 12.35
C GLU A 62 12.78 -19.96 12.14
N SER A 63 12.02 -20.25 13.20
CA SER A 63 10.88 -21.18 13.15
C SER A 63 9.62 -20.54 12.54
N THR A 64 9.51 -19.22 12.54
CA THR A 64 8.27 -18.51 12.17
C THR A 64 8.45 -17.44 11.11
N ARG A 65 9.68 -16.97 10.85
CA ARG A 65 9.94 -15.82 10.00
C ARG A 65 9.39 -15.98 8.58
N MET A 66 8.91 -14.87 8.04
CA MET A 66 8.70 -14.69 6.63
C MET A 66 10.06 -14.62 5.92
N ASN A 67 10.26 -15.37 4.84
CA ASN A 67 11.43 -15.16 3.99
C ASN A 67 11.31 -13.82 3.25
N PRO A 68 12.42 -13.08 3.02
CA PRO A 68 12.41 -11.76 2.36
C PRO A 68 12.18 -11.87 0.84
N ASN A 69 11.13 -12.57 0.40
CA ASN A 69 10.70 -12.69 -0.99
C ASN A 69 9.23 -13.12 -1.11
N LEU A 70 8.64 -12.91 -2.29
CA LEU A 70 7.29 -13.34 -2.65
C LEU A 70 7.31 -14.32 -3.84
N ASN A 71 8.28 -15.25 -3.87
CA ASN A 71 8.45 -16.20 -4.97
C ASN A 71 7.20 -17.03 -5.30
N TYR A 72 6.30 -17.21 -4.33
CA TYR A 72 5.08 -18.01 -4.48
C TYR A 72 3.79 -17.20 -4.31
N ALA A 73 3.86 -15.88 -4.42
CA ALA A 73 2.68 -15.05 -4.24
C ALA A 73 1.69 -15.17 -5.40
N GLN A 74 0.40 -15.27 -5.08
CA GLN A 74 -0.69 -15.52 -6.03
C GLN A 74 -0.44 -16.71 -6.98
N PHE A 75 0.24 -17.74 -6.46
CA PHE A 75 0.53 -18.98 -7.16
C PHE A 75 -0.74 -19.61 -7.73
N VAL A 76 -0.65 -20.09 -8.97
CA VAL A 76 -1.76 -20.80 -9.62
C VAL A 76 -1.46 -22.29 -9.60
N ARG A 77 -2.36 -23.12 -9.07
CA ARG A 77 -2.16 -24.59 -9.08
C ARG A 77 -2.59 -25.19 -10.40
N GLY A 78 -1.93 -26.29 -10.76
CA GLY A 78 -2.28 -27.11 -11.91
C GLY A 78 -1.33 -26.91 -13.10
N ALA A 79 -1.53 -27.72 -14.14
CA ALA A 79 -0.65 -27.81 -15.30
C ALA A 79 -0.51 -26.49 -16.09
N GLN A 80 -1.43 -25.55 -15.90
CA GLN A 80 -1.37 -24.22 -16.51
C GLN A 80 -0.27 -23.32 -15.92
N ASN A 81 0.23 -23.62 -14.72
CA ASN A 81 1.36 -22.90 -14.15
C ASN A 81 2.69 -23.55 -14.53
N LYS A 82 3.26 -23.09 -15.65
CA LYS A 82 4.53 -23.59 -16.17
C LYS A 82 5.75 -23.08 -15.41
N SER A 83 5.65 -21.97 -14.68
CA SER A 83 6.81 -21.36 -14.01
C SER A 83 7.16 -22.05 -12.69
N GLN A 84 6.23 -22.80 -12.08
CA GLN A 84 6.35 -23.33 -10.71
C GLN A 84 6.54 -22.24 -9.63
N PHE A 85 6.38 -20.97 -10.00
CA PHE A 85 6.45 -19.82 -9.13
C PHE A 85 5.09 -19.10 -9.07
N GLY A 86 5.03 -18.10 -8.19
CA GLY A 86 3.99 -17.09 -8.17
C GLY A 86 4.02 -16.19 -9.40
N ARG A 87 3.34 -15.05 -9.32
CA ARG A 87 3.23 -14.09 -10.43
C ARG A 87 3.47 -12.67 -9.96
N GLY A 88 3.84 -11.78 -10.89
CA GLY A 88 4.03 -10.36 -10.60
C GLY A 88 2.85 -9.71 -9.88
N GLU A 89 1.60 -10.07 -10.20
CA GLU A 89 0.44 -9.50 -9.50
C GLU A 89 0.41 -9.85 -8.02
N GLY A 90 1.12 -10.92 -7.60
CA GLY A 90 1.28 -11.32 -6.22
C GLY A 90 2.11 -10.33 -5.38
N VAL A 91 3.01 -9.57 -6.00
CA VAL A 91 3.89 -8.60 -5.30
C VAL A 91 3.11 -7.49 -4.60
N ILE A 92 1.92 -7.16 -5.09
CA ILE A 92 1.05 -6.16 -4.43
C ILE A 92 0.54 -6.61 -3.06
N SER A 93 0.59 -7.92 -2.79
CA SER A 93 0.07 -8.50 -1.56
C SER A 93 0.93 -8.12 -0.35
N SER A 94 2.21 -7.79 -0.56
CA SER A 94 3.14 -7.27 0.46
C SER A 94 3.20 -5.75 0.58
N ARG A 95 2.33 -4.99 -0.08
CA ARG A 95 2.29 -3.51 -0.01
C ARG A 95 2.31 -2.95 1.42
N VAL A 96 1.79 -3.70 2.39
CA VAL A 96 1.76 -3.28 3.80
C VAL A 96 3.16 -3.17 4.40
N LEU A 97 4.17 -3.83 3.82
CA LEU A 97 5.58 -3.69 4.23
C LEU A 97 6.11 -2.27 4.02
N SER A 98 5.59 -1.50 3.05
CA SER A 98 5.90 -0.07 2.92
C SER A 98 5.47 0.71 4.16
N ARG A 99 4.27 0.43 4.69
CA ARG A 99 3.80 1.05 5.92
C ARG A 99 4.66 0.65 7.13
N ILE A 100 5.10 -0.61 7.18
CA ILE A 100 5.99 -1.08 8.25
C ILE A 100 7.33 -0.37 8.20
N ALA A 101 7.91 -0.22 7.00
CA ALA A 101 9.15 0.53 6.80
C ALA A 101 9.03 1.99 7.31
N GLY A 102 7.93 2.68 7.03
CA GLY A 102 7.70 4.05 7.50
C GLY A 102 7.42 4.18 9.01
N VAL A 103 6.84 3.16 9.65
CA VAL A 103 6.49 3.20 11.09
C VAL A 103 7.63 2.73 12.00
N LEU A 104 8.54 1.88 11.50
CA LEU A 104 9.66 1.32 12.27
C LEU A 104 10.52 2.38 13.01
N PRO A 105 10.83 3.56 12.44
CA PRO A 105 11.62 4.59 13.12
C PRO A 105 11.03 5.09 14.45
N ILE A 106 9.72 4.94 14.68
CA ILE A 106 9.10 5.24 15.99
C ILE A 106 9.77 4.46 17.13
N LEU A 107 10.28 3.26 16.85
CA LEU A 107 10.94 2.40 17.84
C LEU A 107 12.43 2.71 18.02
N ASP A 108 13.05 3.62 17.26
CA ASP A 108 14.49 3.92 17.37
C ASP A 108 14.88 4.43 18.76
N ALA A 109 13.95 5.10 19.46
CA ALA A 109 14.16 5.56 20.83
C ALA A 109 13.99 4.46 21.90
N PHE A 110 13.45 3.29 21.54
CA PHE A 110 13.20 2.21 22.49
C PHE A 110 14.41 1.27 22.59
N HIS A 111 15.04 1.20 23.77
CA HIS A 111 16.30 0.49 23.98
C HIS A 111 16.30 -0.96 23.44
N ALA A 112 15.23 -1.72 23.66
CA ALA A 112 15.17 -3.12 23.21
C ALA A 112 15.12 -3.27 21.67
N TYR A 113 14.70 -2.24 20.93
CA TYR A 113 14.73 -2.27 19.47
C TYR A 113 16.17 -2.23 18.92
N GLY A 114 17.10 -1.60 19.64
CA GLY A 114 18.50 -1.50 19.24
C GLY A 114 19.14 -2.86 18.95
N ALA A 115 18.75 -3.90 19.69
CA ALA A 115 19.24 -5.27 19.49
C ALA A 115 18.70 -5.94 18.21
N LEU A 116 17.55 -5.51 17.70
CA LEU A 116 16.90 -6.09 16.51
C LEU A 116 17.14 -5.26 15.24
N ASN A 117 17.40 -3.97 15.38
CA ASN A 117 17.41 -3.00 14.27
C ASN A 117 18.26 -3.46 13.07
N GLN A 118 19.50 -3.90 13.30
CA GLN A 118 20.38 -4.37 12.22
C GLN A 118 19.81 -5.58 11.48
N SER A 119 19.24 -6.55 12.20
CA SER A 119 18.63 -7.75 11.60
C SER A 119 17.35 -7.42 10.83
N ILE A 120 16.55 -6.47 11.32
CA ILE A 120 15.38 -5.96 10.60
C ILE A 120 15.79 -5.24 9.33
N LYS A 121 16.77 -4.33 9.40
CA LYS A 121 17.33 -3.67 8.21
C LYS A 121 17.88 -4.68 7.21
N LEU A 122 18.59 -5.72 7.67
CA LEU A 122 19.07 -6.78 6.80
C LEU A 122 17.93 -7.52 6.09
N TRP A 123 16.83 -7.82 6.79
CA TRP A 123 15.65 -8.43 6.17
C TRP A 123 15.07 -7.53 5.06
N PHE A 124 14.88 -6.25 5.34
CA PHE A 124 14.38 -5.27 4.35
C PHE A 124 15.35 -5.06 3.19
N SER A 125 16.66 -5.05 3.41
CA SER A 125 17.68 -4.99 2.36
C SER A 125 17.61 -6.21 1.43
N ASN A 126 17.47 -7.41 2.00
CA ASN A 126 17.31 -8.64 1.22
C ASN A 126 16.02 -8.61 0.39
N TYR A 127 14.93 -8.11 0.98
CA TYR A 127 13.64 -8.00 0.30
C TYR A 127 13.66 -6.94 -0.82
N LEU A 128 14.30 -5.79 -0.59
CA LEU A 128 14.51 -4.76 -1.60
C LEU A 128 15.34 -5.29 -2.77
N ASN A 129 16.43 -6.00 -2.49
CA ASN A 129 17.22 -6.67 -3.52
C ASN A 129 16.37 -7.68 -4.32
N TRP A 130 15.53 -8.47 -3.64
CA TRP A 130 14.61 -9.37 -4.33
C TRP A 130 13.61 -8.63 -5.22
N LEU A 131 13.03 -7.52 -4.76
CA LEU A 131 12.11 -6.70 -5.56
C LEU A 131 12.77 -6.16 -6.85
N GLN A 132 14.07 -5.89 -6.81
CA GLN A 132 14.82 -5.30 -7.92
C GLN A 132 15.40 -6.33 -8.89
N THR A 133 15.60 -7.58 -8.46
CA THR A 133 16.34 -8.60 -9.24
C THR A 133 15.52 -9.83 -9.62
N SER A 134 14.45 -10.14 -8.87
CA SER A 134 13.65 -11.34 -9.11
C SER A 134 12.84 -11.23 -10.40
N PRO A 135 12.85 -12.26 -11.27
CA PRO A 135 11.97 -12.29 -12.44
C PRO A 135 10.49 -12.09 -12.10
N VAL A 136 10.02 -12.66 -10.98
CA VAL A 136 8.65 -12.50 -10.47
C VAL A 136 8.38 -11.04 -10.10
N ALA A 137 9.30 -10.38 -9.40
CA ALA A 137 9.13 -8.98 -9.01
C ALA A 137 9.20 -8.03 -10.21
N LEU A 138 10.05 -8.35 -11.19
CA LEU A 138 10.18 -7.58 -12.43
C LEU A 138 8.97 -7.71 -13.36
N GLU A 139 8.09 -8.70 -13.18
CA GLU A 139 6.75 -8.67 -13.80
C GLU A 139 5.89 -7.53 -13.22
N ALA A 140 5.87 -7.36 -11.90
CA ALA A 140 5.14 -6.27 -11.24
C ALA A 140 5.68 -4.90 -11.64
N SER A 141 7.00 -4.78 -11.80
CA SER A 141 7.64 -3.54 -12.27
C SER A 141 7.26 -3.18 -13.70
N ARG A 142 6.76 -4.12 -14.51
CA ARG A 142 6.32 -3.88 -15.90
C ARG A 142 4.80 -3.73 -16.04
N ALA A 143 4.06 -3.84 -14.93
CA ALA A 143 2.62 -3.60 -14.94
C ALA A 143 2.31 -2.16 -15.40
N LYS A 144 1.09 -1.94 -15.90
CA LYS A 144 0.64 -0.63 -16.40
C LYS A 144 -0.43 0.02 -15.52
N ASN A 145 -0.86 -0.69 -14.48
CA ASN A 145 -1.96 -0.35 -13.59
C ASN A 145 -1.44 -0.19 -12.15
N ASN A 146 -2.31 -0.20 -11.15
CA ASN A 146 -2.00 -0.03 -9.73
C ASN A 146 -0.89 -0.94 -9.19
N ILE A 147 -0.65 -2.09 -9.82
CA ILE A 147 0.46 -2.99 -9.44
C ILE A 147 1.81 -2.30 -9.60
N ARG A 148 1.99 -1.51 -10.67
CA ARG A 148 3.21 -0.72 -10.89
C ARG A 148 3.36 0.36 -9.84
N THR A 149 2.28 1.07 -9.53
CA THR A 149 2.31 2.15 -8.53
C THR A 149 2.67 1.60 -7.15
N TRP A 150 2.04 0.51 -6.72
CA TRP A 150 2.37 -0.16 -5.46
C TRP A 150 3.75 -0.83 -5.45
N TYR A 151 4.27 -1.28 -6.61
CA TYR A 151 5.66 -1.71 -6.72
C TYR A 151 6.62 -0.54 -6.43
N ILE A 152 6.37 0.63 -7.03
CA ILE A 152 7.17 1.84 -6.79
C ILE A 152 7.10 2.27 -5.32
N VAL A 153 5.91 2.25 -4.70
CA VAL A 153 5.74 2.53 -3.26
C VAL A 153 6.61 1.61 -2.40
N GLN A 154 6.66 0.31 -2.70
CA GLN A 154 7.50 -0.64 -1.97
C GLN A 154 8.99 -0.31 -2.12
N ILE A 155 9.47 -0.10 -3.34
CA ILE A 155 10.88 0.25 -3.56
C ILE A 155 11.25 1.56 -2.85
N ALA A 156 10.48 2.63 -3.07
CA ALA A 156 10.82 3.96 -2.56
C ALA A 156 10.76 4.03 -1.02
N SER A 157 9.71 3.48 -0.42
CA SER A 157 9.54 3.47 1.04
C SER A 157 10.61 2.63 1.75
N ILE A 158 10.92 1.44 1.22
CA ILE A 158 11.93 0.57 1.84
C ILE A 158 13.33 1.14 1.66
N ASP A 159 13.65 1.69 0.48
CA ASP A 159 14.94 2.34 0.26
C ASP A 159 15.10 3.58 1.15
N HIS A 160 14.05 4.36 1.36
CA HIS A 160 14.04 5.48 2.31
C HIS A 160 14.27 5.02 3.75
N PHE A 161 13.59 3.95 4.20
CA PHE A 161 13.81 3.38 5.54
C PHE A 161 15.25 2.90 5.76
N LEU A 162 15.85 2.26 4.76
CA LEU A 162 17.24 1.80 4.83
C LEU A 162 18.22 2.97 4.76
N ASN A 163 17.90 3.99 3.95
CA ASN A 163 18.74 5.13 3.62
C ASN A 163 17.90 6.43 3.61
N PRO A 164 17.70 7.11 4.76
CA PRO A 164 16.80 8.28 4.86
C PRO A 164 17.12 9.43 3.90
N ILE A 165 18.37 9.56 3.47
CA ILE A 165 18.85 10.57 2.50
C ILE A 165 19.04 10.00 1.08
N SER A 166 18.31 8.95 0.72
CA SER A 166 18.48 8.26 -0.56
C SER A 166 18.08 9.12 -1.76
N VAL A 167 19.08 9.45 -2.58
CA VAL A 167 18.90 10.06 -3.90
C VAL A 167 18.18 9.09 -4.85
N GLN A 168 18.34 7.78 -4.68
CA GLN A 168 17.69 6.78 -5.52
C GLN A 168 16.17 6.74 -5.28
N ALA A 169 15.74 6.71 -4.01
CA ALA A 169 14.32 6.82 -3.66
C ALA A 169 13.72 8.10 -4.22
N SER A 170 14.38 9.24 -4.02
CA SER A 170 13.99 10.54 -4.59
C SER A 170 13.79 10.49 -6.10
N ASN A 171 14.78 9.96 -6.83
CA ASN A 171 14.72 9.88 -8.30
C ASN A 171 13.59 8.98 -8.79
N ILE A 172 13.32 7.87 -8.11
CA ILE A 172 12.23 6.95 -8.44
C ILE A 172 10.87 7.66 -8.30
N ILE A 173 10.67 8.41 -7.21
CA ILE A 173 9.45 9.18 -6.94
C ILE A 173 9.29 10.29 -7.99
N ILE A 174 10.34 11.08 -8.23
CA ILE A 174 10.34 12.14 -9.25
C ILE A 174 10.01 11.57 -10.63
N ASN A 175 10.63 10.45 -11.00
CA ASN A 175 10.38 9.78 -12.28
C ASN A 175 8.93 9.28 -12.38
N PHE A 176 8.34 8.78 -11.28
CA PHE A 176 6.94 8.36 -11.28
C PHE A 176 6.01 9.53 -11.65
N PHE A 177 6.13 10.66 -10.95
CA PHE A 177 5.26 11.83 -11.19
C PHE A 177 5.50 12.49 -12.55
N LYS A 178 6.73 12.47 -13.07
CA LYS A 178 7.06 13.01 -14.41
C LYS A 178 6.61 12.07 -15.53
N ASN A 179 6.87 10.78 -15.41
CA ASN A 179 6.87 9.86 -16.55
C ASN A 179 5.87 8.72 -16.46
N ASP A 180 5.40 8.32 -15.29
CA ASP A 180 4.52 7.16 -15.15
C ASP A 180 3.06 7.56 -14.88
N LEU A 181 2.82 8.63 -14.12
CA LEU A 181 1.47 9.05 -13.70
C LEU A 181 0.54 9.33 -14.89
N HIS A 182 1.01 10.06 -15.91
CA HIS A 182 0.22 10.40 -17.10
C HIS A 182 -0.13 9.19 -17.98
N LYS A 183 0.54 8.05 -17.79
CA LYS A 183 0.22 6.80 -18.50
C LYS A 183 -0.93 6.05 -17.83
N GLN A 184 -1.24 6.37 -16.57
CA GLN A 184 -2.28 5.73 -15.79
C GLN A 184 -3.55 6.57 -15.67
N ILE A 185 -3.41 7.91 -15.70
CA ILE A 185 -4.52 8.85 -15.56
C ILE A 185 -4.73 9.59 -16.88
N ASP A 186 -5.95 9.52 -17.40
CA ASP A 186 -6.37 10.31 -18.54
C ASP A 186 -6.43 11.80 -18.17
N SER A 187 -5.63 12.61 -18.86
CA SER A 187 -5.45 14.03 -18.53
C SER A 187 -6.69 14.90 -18.72
N VAL A 188 -7.68 14.44 -19.48
CA VAL A 188 -8.91 15.21 -19.77
C VAL A 188 -10.00 14.86 -18.77
N THR A 189 -10.20 13.57 -18.53
CA THR A 189 -11.32 13.06 -17.72
C THR A 189 -10.94 12.78 -16.28
N GLY A 190 -9.65 12.60 -15.97
CA GLY A 190 -9.18 12.09 -14.69
C GLY A 190 -9.41 10.59 -14.49
N ASN A 191 -9.99 9.90 -15.47
CA ASN A 191 -10.20 8.46 -15.41
C ASN A 191 -8.88 7.71 -15.27
N GLN A 192 -8.90 6.56 -14.59
CA GLN A 192 -7.81 5.59 -14.60
C GLN A 192 -8.26 4.37 -15.41
N PRO A 193 -8.01 4.31 -16.73
CA PRO A 193 -8.75 3.41 -17.63
C PRO A 193 -8.55 1.92 -17.35
N LEU A 194 -7.40 1.53 -16.81
CA LEU A 194 -7.12 0.14 -16.44
C LEU A 194 -7.77 -0.27 -15.13
N GLU A 195 -8.08 0.68 -14.25
CA GLU A 195 -8.77 0.45 -12.98
C GLU A 195 -10.28 0.45 -13.16
N ALA A 196 -10.80 1.39 -13.96
CA ALA A 196 -12.22 1.50 -14.25
C ALA A 196 -12.78 0.25 -14.96
N LYS A 197 -11.94 -0.52 -15.65
CA LYS A 197 -12.33 -1.77 -16.34
C LYS A 197 -12.36 -3.02 -15.44
N ARG A 198 -12.04 -2.88 -14.16
CA ARG A 198 -11.97 -4.01 -13.23
C ARG A 198 -13.35 -4.39 -12.71
N ALA A 199 -13.45 -5.55 -12.07
CA ALA A 199 -14.71 -6.05 -11.50
C ALA A 199 -15.27 -5.19 -10.34
N LYS A 200 -14.42 -4.37 -9.73
CA LYS A 200 -14.76 -3.41 -8.67
C LYS A 200 -14.11 -2.06 -8.99
N PRO A 201 -14.62 -1.30 -9.98
CA PRO A 201 -13.99 -0.08 -10.46
C PRO A 201 -13.63 0.92 -9.35
N LEU A 202 -14.57 1.26 -8.45
CA LEU A 202 -14.34 2.23 -7.39
C LEU A 202 -13.22 1.78 -6.44
N HIS A 203 -13.23 0.50 -6.06
CA HIS A 203 -12.15 -0.07 -5.26
C HIS A 203 -10.78 0.15 -5.93
N TYR A 204 -10.64 -0.20 -7.21
CA TYR A 204 -9.34 -0.07 -7.89
C TYR A 204 -8.93 1.38 -8.16
N LEU A 205 -9.88 2.26 -8.44
CA LEU A 205 -9.63 3.70 -8.56
C LEU A 205 -9.09 4.29 -7.26
N ALA A 206 -9.76 4.01 -6.13
CA ALA A 206 -9.34 4.44 -4.80
C ALA A 206 -8.01 3.79 -4.38
N PHE A 207 -7.82 2.51 -4.71
CA PHE A 207 -6.65 1.74 -4.33
C PHE A 207 -5.37 2.18 -5.05
N ASN A 208 -5.46 2.60 -6.31
CA ASN A 208 -4.34 3.23 -7.00
C ASN A 208 -4.10 4.65 -6.49
N MET A 209 -5.17 5.40 -6.21
CA MET A 209 -5.08 6.73 -5.63
C MET A 209 -4.35 6.72 -4.29
N GLN A 210 -4.60 5.72 -3.44
CA GLN A 210 -3.87 5.52 -2.19
C GLN A 210 -2.35 5.38 -2.42
N ALA A 211 -1.94 4.63 -3.44
CA ALA A 211 -0.53 4.44 -3.77
C ALA A 211 0.12 5.73 -4.30
N ILE A 212 -0.61 6.49 -5.12
CA ILE A 212 -0.17 7.80 -5.63
C ILE A 212 0.05 8.77 -4.46
N LEU A 213 -0.89 8.83 -3.51
CA LEU A 213 -0.79 9.71 -2.35
C LEU A 213 0.31 9.26 -1.37
N PHE A 214 0.57 7.96 -1.25
CA PHE A 214 1.74 7.47 -0.51
C PHE A 214 3.03 8.02 -1.12
N LEU A 215 3.19 7.95 -2.45
CA LEU A 215 4.35 8.54 -3.13
C LEU A 215 4.40 10.06 -2.99
N ALA A 216 3.26 10.74 -2.87
CA ALA A 216 3.19 12.18 -2.64
C ALA A 216 3.71 12.57 -1.25
N GLU A 217 3.39 11.81 -0.20
CA GLU A 217 3.97 12.03 1.13
C GLU A 217 5.48 11.80 1.12
N LEU A 218 5.96 10.69 0.55
CA LEU A 218 7.40 10.47 0.40
C LEU A 218 8.09 11.56 -0.44
N ALA A 219 7.42 12.09 -1.48
CA ALA A 219 7.95 13.19 -2.28
C ALA A 219 8.18 14.45 -1.44
N LYS A 220 7.22 14.76 -0.55
CA LYS A 220 7.24 15.93 0.32
C LYS A 220 8.41 15.90 1.29
N ASP A 221 8.73 14.74 1.86
CA ASP A 221 9.89 14.57 2.76
C ASP A 221 11.23 14.73 2.02
N ASN A 222 11.22 14.55 0.70
CA ASN A 222 12.34 14.86 -0.18
C ASN A 222 12.26 16.28 -0.80
N GLY A 223 11.41 17.16 -0.24
CA GLY A 223 11.29 18.57 -0.65
C GLY A 223 10.51 18.80 -1.95
N LEU A 224 9.78 17.80 -2.45
CA LEU A 224 8.96 17.92 -3.66
C LEU A 224 7.46 17.90 -3.29
N ASP A 225 6.80 19.04 -3.40
CA ASP A 225 5.34 19.12 -3.29
C ASP A 225 4.67 18.77 -4.63
N VAL A 226 4.01 17.61 -4.67
CA VAL A 226 3.26 17.13 -5.84
C VAL A 226 1.74 17.19 -5.64
N TYR A 227 1.25 17.70 -4.50
CA TYR A 227 -0.19 17.71 -4.21
C TYR A 227 -0.98 18.58 -5.19
N ASN A 228 -0.38 19.65 -5.70
CA ASN A 228 -0.96 20.53 -6.71
C ASN A 228 -0.94 19.95 -8.15
N ASN A 229 -0.64 18.66 -8.33
CA ASN A 229 -0.60 18.04 -9.64
C ASN A 229 -2.01 17.91 -10.25
N ASN A 230 -2.22 18.46 -11.45
CA ASN A 230 -3.50 18.45 -12.14
C ASN A 230 -4.08 17.04 -12.36
N LEU A 231 -3.25 16.00 -12.54
CA LEU A 231 -3.74 14.63 -12.70
C LEU A 231 -4.29 14.05 -11.40
N ILE A 232 -3.68 14.37 -10.25
CA ILE A 232 -4.19 13.98 -8.92
C ILE A 232 -5.55 14.64 -8.71
N HIS A 233 -5.68 15.93 -9.01
CA HIS A 233 -6.93 16.67 -8.93
C HIS A 233 -8.02 16.11 -9.86
N ALA A 234 -7.68 15.86 -11.12
CA ALA A 234 -8.61 15.28 -12.09
C ALA A 234 -9.08 13.87 -11.66
N ALA A 235 -8.17 13.02 -11.19
CA ALA A 235 -8.52 11.69 -10.69
C ALA A 235 -9.43 11.74 -9.46
N THR A 236 -9.20 12.66 -8.54
CA THR A 236 -10.09 12.90 -7.39
C THR A 236 -11.50 13.27 -7.85
N LYS A 237 -11.65 14.22 -8.79
CA LYS A 237 -12.96 14.59 -9.35
C LYS A 237 -13.65 13.43 -10.09
N TYR A 238 -12.89 12.61 -10.79
CA TYR A 238 -13.42 11.42 -11.44
C TYR A 238 -13.97 10.41 -10.42
N ILE A 239 -13.23 10.16 -9.33
CA ILE A 239 -13.65 9.26 -8.26
C ILE A 239 -14.92 9.76 -7.56
N THR A 240 -15.01 11.07 -7.27
CA THR A 240 -16.21 11.64 -6.62
C THR A 240 -17.44 11.47 -7.51
N THR A 241 -17.29 11.74 -8.81
CA THR A 241 -18.37 11.55 -9.80
C THR A 241 -18.79 10.09 -9.89
N PHE A 242 -17.82 9.17 -9.99
CA PHE A 242 -18.10 7.73 -10.08
C PHE A 242 -18.84 7.21 -8.84
N GLY A 243 -18.39 7.55 -7.64
CA GLY A 243 -19.00 7.02 -6.42
C GLY A 243 -20.35 7.64 -6.06
N ASN A 244 -20.67 8.82 -6.61
CA ASN A 244 -21.99 9.45 -6.49
C ASN A 244 -23.01 8.93 -7.51
N ASP A 245 -22.63 8.07 -8.46
CA ASP A 245 -23.58 7.41 -9.36
C ASP A 245 -24.55 6.53 -8.57
N LEU A 246 -25.84 6.84 -8.62
CA LEU A 246 -26.89 6.10 -7.89
C LEU A 246 -26.97 4.62 -8.26
N ASN A 247 -26.40 4.21 -9.40
CA ASN A 247 -26.39 2.82 -9.85
C ASN A 247 -25.21 2.01 -9.31
N GLN A 248 -24.19 2.66 -8.75
CA GLN A 248 -23.01 1.98 -8.24
C GLN A 248 -23.30 1.35 -6.85
N LYS A 249 -22.79 0.14 -6.61
CA LYS A 249 -23.06 -0.63 -5.37
C LYS A 249 -21.82 -0.86 -4.51
N GLU A 250 -20.69 -0.31 -4.92
CA GLU A 250 -19.43 -0.42 -4.19
C GLU A 250 -19.42 0.48 -2.96
N ASP A 251 -18.54 0.09 -2.03
CA ASP A 251 -18.33 0.79 -0.78
C ASP A 251 -17.48 2.05 -1.01
N ILE A 252 -18.13 3.21 -0.98
CA ILE A 252 -17.53 4.52 -1.24
C ILE A 252 -16.56 4.97 -0.15
N THR A 253 -16.64 4.39 1.06
CA THR A 253 -15.78 4.78 2.19
C THR A 253 -14.30 4.53 1.92
N GLN A 254 -13.99 3.62 1.00
CA GLN A 254 -12.62 3.29 0.59
C GLN A 254 -11.88 4.48 -0.06
N ALA A 255 -12.61 5.43 -0.65
CA ALA A 255 -12.04 6.60 -1.31
C ALA A 255 -11.95 7.84 -0.40
N VAL A 256 -12.69 7.85 0.72
CA VAL A 256 -12.88 9.03 1.58
C VAL A 256 -11.55 9.65 1.97
N ARG A 257 -10.59 8.85 2.46
CA ARG A 257 -9.30 9.39 2.89
C ARG A 257 -8.55 10.07 1.76
N CYS A 258 -8.52 9.46 0.57
CA CYS A 258 -7.82 10.02 -0.57
C CYS A 258 -8.43 11.39 -0.93
N ILE A 259 -9.76 11.49 -0.91
CA ILE A 259 -10.50 12.71 -1.22
C ILE A 259 -10.28 13.76 -0.12
N GLU A 260 -10.32 13.40 1.16
CA GLU A 260 -10.00 14.31 2.28
C GLU A 260 -8.59 14.92 2.17
N ILE A 261 -7.60 14.14 1.71
CA ILE A 261 -6.23 14.61 1.58
C ILE A 261 -6.11 15.59 0.42
N VAL A 262 -6.62 15.21 -0.75
CA VAL A 262 -6.50 16.05 -1.95
C VAL A 262 -7.36 17.31 -1.84
N SER A 263 -8.56 17.23 -1.25
CA SER A 263 -9.47 18.37 -1.10
C SER A 263 -8.91 19.51 -0.25
N LYS A 264 -7.90 19.27 0.60
CA LYS A 264 -7.20 20.33 1.34
C LYS A 264 -6.38 21.26 0.44
N GLY A 265 -5.85 20.74 -0.67
CA GLY A 265 -5.09 21.50 -1.66
C GLY A 265 -5.92 21.90 -2.90
N LEU A 266 -7.07 21.24 -3.12
CA LEU A 266 -7.97 21.51 -4.22
C LEU A 266 -8.87 22.72 -3.93
N ASN A 267 -9.01 23.63 -4.90
CA ASN A 267 -10.13 24.56 -4.92
C ASN A 267 -11.41 23.84 -5.38
N ASP A 268 -12.14 23.22 -4.45
CA ASP A 268 -13.37 22.43 -4.67
C ASP A 268 -14.58 23.31 -5.06
N GLN A 269 -14.48 24.07 -6.16
CA GLN A 269 -15.48 25.06 -6.57
C GLN A 269 -16.89 24.48 -6.79
N ASP A 270 -16.97 23.22 -7.22
CA ASP A 270 -18.22 22.49 -7.47
C ASP A 270 -18.73 21.72 -6.23
N ASN A 271 -18.03 21.83 -5.09
CA ASN A 271 -18.28 21.10 -3.85
C ASN A 271 -18.33 19.56 -4.02
N CYS A 272 -17.77 18.99 -5.08
CA CYS A 272 -17.90 17.57 -5.37
C CYS A 272 -17.19 16.70 -4.31
N CYS A 273 -16.06 17.16 -3.79
CA CYS A 273 -15.33 16.43 -2.74
C CYS A 273 -16.11 16.46 -1.43
N ARG A 274 -16.62 17.63 -1.05
CA ARG A 274 -17.44 17.79 0.16
C ARG A 274 -18.69 16.92 0.12
N GLN A 275 -19.45 16.97 -0.97
CA GLN A 275 -20.67 16.17 -1.13
C GLN A 275 -20.39 14.66 -1.08
N PHE A 276 -19.29 14.21 -1.71
CA PHE A 276 -18.89 12.82 -1.64
C PHE A 276 -18.58 12.39 -0.20
N ILE A 277 -17.78 13.19 0.51
CA ILE A 277 -17.40 12.92 1.89
C ILE A 277 -18.65 12.83 2.77
N ASP A 278 -19.54 13.82 2.69
CA ASP A 278 -20.79 13.85 3.43
C ASP A 278 -21.64 12.60 3.13
N THR A 279 -21.76 12.22 1.86
CA THR A 279 -22.49 11.00 1.44
C THR A 279 -21.87 9.74 2.05
N ALA A 280 -20.54 9.65 2.08
CA ALA A 280 -19.84 8.49 2.64
C ALA A 280 -20.04 8.36 4.16
N TYR A 281 -20.02 9.46 4.92
CA TYR A 281 -20.28 9.45 6.35
C TYR A 281 -21.74 9.08 6.70
N HIS A 282 -22.68 9.22 5.77
CA HIS A 282 -24.10 8.86 5.96
C HIS A 282 -24.49 7.54 5.27
N CYS A 283 -23.54 6.84 4.63
CA CYS A 283 -23.81 5.56 3.98
C CYS A 283 -23.77 4.39 4.99
N LYS A 284 -24.32 3.24 4.60
CA LYS A 284 -24.35 2.01 5.43
C LYS A 284 -22.97 1.42 5.78
N TYR A 285 -21.88 1.99 5.26
CA TYR A 285 -20.51 1.54 5.49
C TYR A 285 -19.69 2.56 6.30
N SER A 286 -20.29 3.64 6.80
CA SER A 286 -19.61 4.77 7.46
C SER A 286 -18.67 4.34 8.60
N ASP A 287 -18.98 3.27 9.32
CA ASP A 287 -18.13 2.67 10.36
C ASP A 287 -16.73 2.28 9.86
N LYS A 288 -16.55 2.11 8.55
CA LYS A 288 -15.27 1.76 7.92
C LYS A 288 -14.38 2.94 7.61
N ILE A 289 -14.85 4.18 7.74
CA ILE A 289 -14.04 5.38 7.48
C ILE A 289 -12.96 5.53 8.56
N GLY A 290 -13.29 5.21 9.81
CA GLY A 290 -12.38 5.33 10.94
C GLY A 290 -11.24 4.31 10.97
N GLY A 291 -10.25 4.58 11.81
CA GLY A 291 -9.14 3.68 12.14
C GLY A 291 -7.82 4.00 11.43
N PRO A 292 -6.66 3.70 12.06
CA PRO A 292 -5.35 4.05 11.48
C PRO A 292 -5.02 3.29 10.19
N LYS A 293 -5.71 2.18 9.89
CA LYS A 293 -5.60 1.49 8.59
C LYS A 293 -5.93 2.38 7.39
N ASN A 294 -6.78 3.40 7.59
CA ASN A 294 -7.18 4.36 6.58
C ASN A 294 -6.39 5.66 6.69
N ALA A 295 -5.54 5.83 7.69
CA ALA A 295 -4.79 7.07 7.86
C ALA A 295 -3.57 7.06 6.94
N ILE A 296 -3.71 7.46 5.66
CA ILE A 296 -2.57 8.01 4.93
C ILE A 296 -2.12 9.22 5.75
N ASN A 297 -0.96 9.08 6.38
CA ASN A 297 -0.48 9.91 7.47
C ASN A 297 0.99 10.20 7.22
N ILE A 298 1.46 11.34 7.73
CA ILE A 298 2.88 11.70 7.78
C ILE A 298 3.73 10.60 8.45
N LEU A 299 3.12 9.72 9.24
CA LEU A 299 3.79 8.57 9.86
C LEU A 299 4.09 7.41 8.90
N TRP A 300 3.80 7.56 7.60
CA TRP A 300 4.12 6.57 6.57
C TRP A 300 5.34 6.97 5.72
N SER A 301 5.83 8.19 5.92
CA SER A 301 7.01 8.74 5.26
C SER A 301 8.04 9.14 6.31
#